data_AF-A0A940KL61-F1
#
_entry.id   AF-A0A940KL61-F1
#
_cell.length_a   1.000
_cell.length_b   1.000
_cell.length_c   1.000
_cell.angle_alpha   90.00
_cell.angle_beta   90.00
_cell.angle_gamma   90.00
#
_symmetry.space_group_name_H-M   'P 1'
#
loop_
_entity.id
_entity.type
_entity.pdbx_description
1 polymer ?
#
loop_
_entity_poly.entity_id
_entity_poly.type
_entity_poly.pdbx_seq_one_letter_code
_entity_poly.pdbx_strand_id
1 'polypeptide(L)'
;MNTDNTLLRSYLNEFSKHFPVEWDRYTQEGNYFEIYGWIKRRDDNRDFVLLQLTVSDGKINGGFTTSSAKYSEAICRYMFGAETEHNQCIKVSEL
;
A
#
# COMPACT_ATOMS: atom_id res chain seq x y z
N MET A 1 5.85 -12.92 19.56
CA MET A 1 5.16 -12.12 18.51
C MET A 1 4.76 -13.09 17.40
N ASN A 2 3.50 -13.10 16.95
CA ASN A 2 3.04 -14.05 15.91
C ASN A 2 3.87 -13.88 14.62
N THR A 3 4.26 -14.99 13.96
CA THR A 3 5.07 -15.02 12.74
C THR A 3 4.47 -14.15 11.63
N ASP A 4 3.15 -14.12 11.52
CA ASP A 4 2.42 -13.29 10.55
C ASP A 4 2.67 -11.79 10.75
N ASN A 5 2.73 -11.33 12.00
CA ASN A 5 3.00 -9.93 12.32
C ASN A 5 4.44 -9.54 11.98
N THR A 6 5.39 -10.48 12.06
CA THR A 6 6.78 -10.24 11.65
C THR A 6 6.88 -10.11 10.14
N LEU A 7 6.22 -10.99 9.39
CA LEU A 7 6.19 -10.93 7.93
C LEU A 7 5.55 -9.63 7.44
N LEU A 8 4.40 -9.25 8.03
CA LEU A 8 3.71 -8.01 7.70
C LEU A 8 4.60 -6.78 7.94
N ARG A 9 5.26 -6.70 9.10
CA ARG A 9 6.19 -5.60 9.40
C ARG A 9 7.36 -5.53 8.43
N SER A 10 7.93 -6.69 8.05
CA SER A 10 9.01 -6.75 7.06
C SER A 10 8.54 -6.21 5.71
N TYR A 11 7.34 -6.58 5.28
CA TYR A 11 6.75 -6.10 4.02
C TYR A 11 6.49 -4.59 4.05
N LEU A 12 5.91 -4.07 5.12
CA LEU A 12 5.69 -2.62 5.27
C LEU A 12 7.01 -1.83 5.27
N ASN A 13 8.04 -2.36 5.95
CA ASN A 13 9.36 -1.75 5.94
C ASN A 13 10.00 -1.76 4.55
N GLU A 14 9.86 -2.85 3.81
CA GLU A 14 10.36 -2.94 2.43
C GLU A 14 9.59 -1.98 1.51
N PHE A 15 8.26 -1.95 1.59
CA PHE A 15 7.43 -1.00 0.85
C PHE A 15 7.85 0.45 1.09
N SER A 16 8.14 0.81 2.35
CA SER A 16 8.60 2.15 2.73
C SER A 16 9.99 2.53 2.20
N LYS A 17 10.79 1.58 1.67
CA LYS A 17 12.05 1.90 0.98
C LYS A 17 11.81 2.42 -0.43
N HIS A 18 10.73 1.97 -1.07
CA HIS A 18 10.36 2.36 -2.44
C HIS A 18 9.44 3.58 -2.46
N PHE A 19 8.62 3.73 -1.43
CA PHE A 19 7.62 4.79 -1.32
C PHE A 19 7.75 5.49 0.03
N PRO A 20 7.75 6.84 0.09
CA PRO A 20 7.93 7.59 1.34
C PRO A 20 6.65 7.59 2.18
N VAL A 21 6.21 6.41 2.62
CA VAL A 21 4.98 6.19 3.37
C VAL A 21 5.23 6.21 4.87
N GLU A 22 4.43 7.00 5.57
CA GLU A 22 4.24 6.90 7.02
C GLU A 22 2.99 6.08 7.31
N TRP A 23 3.17 4.89 7.88
CA TRP A 23 2.07 4.05 8.32
C TRP A 23 1.44 4.62 9.60
N ASP A 24 0.11 4.69 9.67
CA ASP A 24 -0.63 5.29 10.78
C ASP A 24 -1.42 4.24 11.57
N ARG A 25 -2.38 3.59 10.91
CA ARG A 25 -3.36 2.69 11.55
C ARG A 25 -3.52 1.40 10.77
N TYR A 26 -4.05 0.37 11.42
CA TYR A 26 -4.56 -0.81 10.74
C TYR A 26 -5.81 -1.34 11.42
N THR A 27 -6.68 -2.01 10.65
CA THR A 27 -7.71 -2.92 11.15
C THR A 27 -7.34 -4.34 10.76
N GLN A 28 -7.86 -5.32 11.50
CA GLN A 28 -7.59 -6.73 11.26
C GLN A 28 -8.87 -7.55 11.46
N GLU A 29 -9.16 -8.44 10.51
CA GLU A 29 -10.17 -9.47 10.60
C GLU A 29 -9.55 -10.82 10.22
N GLY A 30 -9.34 -11.70 11.19
CA GLY A 30 -8.61 -12.96 10.96
C GLY A 30 -7.19 -12.70 10.47
N ASN A 31 -6.89 -13.13 9.24
CA ASN A 31 -5.60 -12.94 8.57
C ASN A 31 -5.61 -11.82 7.51
N TYR A 32 -6.71 -11.07 7.42
CA TYR A 32 -6.86 -9.91 6.55
C TYR A 32 -6.58 -8.62 7.32
N PHE A 33 -5.83 -7.71 6.70
CA PHE A 33 -5.37 -6.44 7.26
C PHE A 33 -5.70 -5.31 6.30
N GLU A 34 -6.30 -4.24 6.83
CA GLU A 34 -6.37 -2.96 6.13
C GLU A 34 -5.41 -2.00 6.81
N ILE A 35 -4.44 -1.48 6.06
CA ILE A 35 -3.33 -0.70 6.61
C ILE A 35 -3.34 0.67 5.95
N TYR A 36 -3.52 1.68 6.77
CA TYR A 36 -3.68 3.08 6.37
C TYR A 36 -2.36 3.81 6.54
N GLY A 37 -1.96 4.58 5.53
CA GLY A 37 -0.74 5.37 5.55
C GLY A 37 -0.82 6.63 4.71
N TRP A 38 0.23 7.43 4.82
CA TRP A 38 0.36 8.72 4.15
C TRP A 38 1.68 8.78 3.38
N ILE A 39 1.61 9.01 2.08
CA ILE A 39 2.77 9.26 1.22
C ILE A 39 3.15 10.74 1.37
N LYS A 40 4.34 11.01 1.90
CA LYS A 40 4.84 12.38 2.05
C LYS A 40 5.16 13.00 0.70
N ARG A 41 4.64 14.22 0.47
CA ARG A 41 5.03 15.06 -0.68
C ARG A 41 5.95 16.18 -0.22
N ARG A 42 6.53 16.90 -1.20
CA ARG A 42 7.44 18.02 -0.94
C ARG A 42 6.73 19.30 -0.50
N ASP A 43 5.43 19.40 -0.76
CA ASP A 43 4.59 20.57 -0.56
C ASP A 43 3.74 20.50 0.73
N ASP A 44 4.23 19.79 1.76
CA ASP A 44 3.53 19.45 3.02
C ASP A 44 2.18 18.70 2.88
N ASN A 45 1.68 18.57 1.65
CA ASN A 45 0.56 17.71 1.31
C ASN A 45 0.92 16.24 1.50
N ARG A 46 -0.11 15.43 1.72
CA ARG A 46 0.01 13.98 1.88
C ARG A 46 -0.98 13.31 0.95
N ASP A 47 -0.52 12.30 0.24
CA ASP A 47 -1.44 11.42 -0.48
C ASP A 47 -1.77 10.22 0.41
N PHE A 48 -3.03 9.81 0.40
CA PHE A 48 -3.49 8.65 1.15
C PHE A 48 -3.06 7.35 0.46
N VAL A 49 -2.73 6.32 1.23
CA VAL A 49 -2.57 4.95 0.74
C VAL A 49 -3.26 3.98 1.71
N LEU A 50 -3.97 3.02 1.14
CA LEU A 50 -4.53 1.86 1.82
C LEU A 50 -3.96 0.60 1.18
N LEU A 51 -3.39 -0.28 2.01
CA LEU A 51 -3.08 -1.65 1.62
C LEU A 51 -4.11 -2.60 2.23
N GLN A 52 -4.64 -3.51 1.40
CA GLN A 52 -5.57 -4.57 1.80
C GLN A 52 -4.86 -5.91 1.63
N LEU A 53 -4.30 -6.43 2.73
CA LEU A 53 -3.36 -7.55 2.70
C LEU A 53 -3.91 -8.77 3.43
N THR A 54 -3.77 -9.96 2.84
CA THR A 54 -4.00 -11.25 3.48
C THR A 54 -2.68 -11.96 3.70
N VAL A 55 -2.44 -12.40 4.94
CA VAL A 55 -1.27 -13.24 5.29
C VAL A 55 -1.71 -14.70 5.34
N SER A 56 -1.17 -15.54 4.47
CA SER A 56 -1.50 -16.97 4.43
C SER A 56 -0.29 -17.77 3.94
N ASP A 57 0.00 -18.88 4.63
CA ASP A 57 1.09 -19.81 4.30
C ASP A 57 2.45 -19.13 4.13
N GLY A 58 2.74 -18.15 4.99
CA GLY A 58 3.99 -17.38 4.96
C GLY A 58 4.12 -16.43 3.76
N LYS A 59 3.03 -16.14 3.06
CA LYS A 59 2.96 -15.21 1.93
C LYS A 59 2.01 -14.06 2.23
N ILE A 60 2.28 -12.92 1.59
CA ILE A 60 1.40 -11.76 1.57
C ILE A 60 0.79 -11.67 0.18
N ASN A 61 -0.53 -11.65 0.12
CA ASN A 61 -1.29 -11.30 -1.08
C ASN A 61 -2.14 -10.08 -0.75
N GLY A 62 -2.58 -9.33 -1.75
CA GLY A 62 -3.46 -8.21 -1.48
C GLY A 62 -3.55 -7.21 -2.61
N GLY A 63 -4.18 -6.08 -2.31
CA GLY A 63 -4.28 -4.94 -3.21
C GLY A 63 -4.03 -3.63 -2.50
N PHE A 64 -4.22 -2.55 -3.25
CA PHE A 64 -4.07 -1.20 -2.73
C PHE A 64 -5.06 -0.23 -3.38
N THR A 65 -5.27 0.89 -2.70
CA THR A 65 -5.78 2.10 -3.31
C THR A 65 -4.97 3.29 -2.80
N THR A 66 -4.87 4.35 -3.61
CA THR A 66 -4.15 5.56 -3.24
C THR A 66 -4.77 6.77 -3.89
N SER A 67 -4.67 7.92 -3.23
CA SER A 67 -4.98 9.21 -3.85
C SER A 67 -3.78 9.81 -4.61
N SER A 68 -2.64 9.10 -4.67
CA SER A 68 -1.43 9.60 -5.32
C SER A 68 -1.42 9.27 -6.81
N ALA A 69 -1.81 10.24 -7.64
CA ALA A 69 -1.61 10.13 -9.09
C ALA A 69 -0.15 9.82 -9.45
N LYS A 70 0.80 10.42 -8.71
CA LYS A 70 2.24 10.23 -8.92
C LYS A 70 2.73 8.81 -8.65
N TYR A 71 2.24 8.17 -7.59
CA TYR A 71 2.77 6.87 -7.14
C TYR A 71 1.87 5.68 -7.48
N SER A 72 0.62 5.90 -7.90
CA SER A 72 -0.36 4.86 -8.23
C SER A 72 0.20 3.78 -9.18
N GLU A 73 0.80 4.17 -10.30
CA GLU A 73 1.36 3.23 -11.28
C GLU A 73 2.56 2.45 -10.71
N ALA A 74 3.46 3.15 -10.00
CA ALA A 74 4.64 2.52 -9.42
C ALA A 74 4.28 1.51 -8.31
N ILE A 75 3.27 1.81 -7.49
CA ILE A 75 2.75 0.89 -6.47
C ILE A 75 2.11 -0.34 -7.14
N CYS A 76 1.34 -0.13 -8.22
CA CYS A 76 0.76 -1.23 -9.00
C CYS A 76 1.83 -2.19 -9.52
N ARG A 77 2.87 -1.66 -10.15
CA ARG A 77 3.99 -2.47 -10.65
C ARG A 77 4.77 -3.16 -9.55
N TYR A 78 4.95 -2.50 -8.39
CA TYR A 78 5.61 -3.10 -7.24
C TYR A 78 4.82 -4.30 -6.68
N MET A 79 3.50 -4.18 -6.56
CA MET A 79 2.67 -5.22 -5.95
C MET A 79 2.34 -6.38 -6.91
N PHE A 80 2.15 -6.07 -8.20
CA PHE A 80 1.59 -7.03 -9.15
C PHE A 80 2.55 -7.39 -10.29
N GLY A 81 3.69 -6.71 -10.39
CA GLY A 81 4.68 -6.90 -11.45
C GLY A 81 4.52 -5.90 -12.61
N ALA A 82 5.60 -5.76 -13.39
CA ALA A 82 5.74 -4.71 -14.41
C ALA A 82 4.70 -4.80 -15.55
N GLU A 83 4.20 -6.00 -15.84
CA GLU A 83 3.24 -6.26 -16.92
C GLU A 83 1.77 -5.97 -16.52
N THR A 84 1.51 -5.61 -15.26
CA THR A 84 0.15 -5.38 -14.79
C THR A 84 -0.40 -4.05 -15.30
N GLU A 85 -1.61 -4.09 -15.86
CA GLU A 85 -2.35 -2.89 -16.26
C GLU A 85 -2.72 -2.06 -15.02
N HIS A 86 -2.36 -0.78 -15.05
CA HIS A 86 -2.60 0.14 -13.96
C HIS A 86 -3.90 0.92 -14.15
N ASN A 87 -4.79 0.84 -13.17
CA ASN A 87 -5.97 1.70 -13.07
C ASN A 87 -5.56 3.11 -12.67
N GLN A 88 -5.67 4.06 -13.61
CA GLN A 88 -5.25 5.44 -13.40
C GLN A 88 -5.96 6.10 -12.22
N CYS A 89 -5.19 6.76 -11.34
CA CYS A 89 -5.71 7.59 -10.26
C CYS A 89 -6.03 9.00 -10.79
N ILE A 90 -7.27 9.19 -11.25
CA ILE A 90 -7.77 10.41 -11.89
C ILE A 90 -8.50 11.28 -10.86
N LYS A 91 -8.44 12.61 -11.00
CA LYS A 91 -9.21 13.50 -10.11
C LYS A 91 -10.69 13.37 -10.39
N VAL A 92 -11.52 13.41 -9.35
CA VAL A 92 -12.99 13.40 -9.48
C VAL A 92 -13.51 14.55 -10.35
N SER A 93 -12.81 15.70 -10.37
CA SER A 93 -13.15 16.84 -11.23
C SER A 93 -12.91 16.62 -12.72
N GLU A 94 -12.28 15.50 -13.10
CA GLU A 94 -11.96 15.10 -14.47
C GLU A 94 -12.83 13.92 -14.96
N LEU A 95 -13.88 13.55 -14.21
CA LEU A 95 -14.98 12.68 -14.67
C LEU A 95 -15.82 13.37 -15.74
#